data_AF-A0A859QXX2-F1
#
_entry.id   AF-A0A859QXX2-F1
#
_cell.length_a   1.000
_cell.length_b   1.000
_cell.length_c   1.000
_cell.angle_alpha   90.00
_cell.angle_beta   90.00
_cell.angle_gamma   90.00
#
_symmetry.space_group_name_H-M   'P 1'
#
loop_
_entity.id
_entity.type
_entity.pdbx_description
1 polymer ?
#
loop_
_entity_poly.entity_id
_entity_poly.type
_entity_poly.pdbx_seq_one_letter_code
_entity_poly.pdbx_strand_id
1 'polypeptide(L)' 'MPIRPHIPLHDVDMLSAVFEELLEDHQILRASTVAEGTLTRLIFNYDLGIRDPALLKMLTVPFLRQRLSGTQ' A
#
# COMPACT_ATOMS: atom_id res chain seq x y z
N MET A 1 -24.16 2.01 4.81
CA MET A 1 -23.03 2.11 5.77
C MET A 1 -21.76 1.80 5.02
N PRO A 2 -20.72 2.65 5.06
CA PRO A 2 -19.41 2.20 4.59
C PRO A 2 -18.95 1.10 5.54
N ILE A 3 -18.76 -0.11 4.99
CA ILE A 3 -18.13 -1.21 5.72
C ILE A 3 -16.72 -0.70 6.03
N ARG A 4 -16.43 -0.40 7.30
CA ARG A 4 -15.06 -0.19 7.73
C ARG A 4 -14.42 -1.57 7.70
N PRO A 5 -13.46 -1.87 6.81
CA PRO A 5 -12.74 -3.13 6.91
C PRO A 5 -12.09 -3.13 8.29
N HIS A 6 -12.52 -4.06 9.14
CA HIS A 6 -11.88 -4.26 10.42
C HIS A 6 -10.56 -4.97 10.14
N ILE A 7 -9.49 -4.20 9.97
CA ILE A 7 -8.14 -4.73 9.89
C ILE A 7 -7.79 -5.19 11.32
N PRO A 8 -7.53 -6.49 11.54
CA PRO A 8 -7.06 -6.98 12.83
C PRO A 8 -5.79 -6.25 13.25
N LEU A 9 -5.65 -5.97 14.54
CA LEU A 9 -4.49 -5.23 15.05
C LEU A 9 -3.14 -5.86 14.67
N HIS A 10 -3.06 -7.20 14.62
CA HIS A 10 -1.84 -7.90 14.19
C HIS A 10 -1.48 -7.64 12.72
N ASP A 11 -2.47 -7.41 11.86
CA ASP A 11 -2.27 -7.12 10.45
C ASP A 11 -1.91 -5.65 10.23
N VAL A 12 -2.25 -4.74 11.17
CA VAL A 12 -1.87 -3.32 11.08
C VAL A 12 -0.36 -3.16 11.10
N ASP A 13 0.34 -3.91 11.94
CA ASP A 13 1.81 -3.86 12.03
C ASP A 13 2.46 -4.34 10.72
N MET A 14 1.94 -5.44 10.16
CA MET A 14 2.39 -5.96 8.87
C MET A 14 2.14 -4.96 7.73
N LEU A 15 0.93 -4.40 7.64
CA LEU A 15 0.57 -3.43 6.60
C LEU A 15 1.40 -2.15 6.74
N SER A 16 1.66 -1.70 7.96
CA SER A 16 2.51 -0.56 8.24
C SER A 16 3.95 -0.82 7.78
N ALA A 17 4.53 -1.97 8.14
CA ALA A 17 5.87 -2.35 7.69
C ALA A 17 5.96 -2.41 6.15
N VAL A 18 4.99 -3.05 5.50
CA VAL A 18 4.93 -3.10 4.03
C VAL A 18 4.82 -1.72 3.41
N PHE A 19 4.00 -0.84 3.98
CA PHE A 19 3.81 0.52 3.49
C PHE A 19 5.09 1.35 3.63
N GLU A 20 5.75 1.33 4.79
CA GLU A 20 6.99 2.06 5.00
C GLU A 20 8.11 1.59 4.07
N GLU A 21 8.29 0.28 3.91
CA GLU A 21 9.27 -0.26 2.97
C GLU A 21 8.99 0.19 1.53
N LEU A 22 7.72 0.26 1.11
CA LEU A 22 7.38 0.77 -0.22
C LEU A 22 7.71 2.26 -0.39
N LEU A 23 7.55 3.07 0.67
CA LEU A 23 7.94 4.48 0.65
C LEU A 23 9.45 4.65 0.56
N GLU A 24 10.20 3.88 1.35
CA GLU A 24 11.67 3.92 1.37
C GLU A 24 12.27 3.44 0.04
N ASP A 25 11.85 2.26 -0.44
CA ASP A 25 12.36 1.66 -1.69
C ASP A 25 12.18 2.55 -2.91
N HIS A 26 11.14 3.40 -2.91
CA HIS A 26 10.77 4.27 -4.02
C HIS A 26 10.97 5.75 -3.73
N GLN A 27 11.61 6.09 -2.59
CA GLN A 27 11.88 7.47 -2.16
C GLN A 27 10.63 8.37 -2.16
N ILE A 28 9.48 7.82 -1.77
CA ILE A 28 8.21 8.56 -1.75
C ILE A 28 8.07 9.31 -0.43
N LEU A 29 7.79 10.61 -0.52
CA LEU A 29 7.41 11.40 0.64
C LEU A 29 6.05 10.94 1.19
N ARG A 30 5.99 10.63 2.48
CA ARG A 30 4.75 10.16 3.15
C ARG A 30 3.56 11.10 2.98
N ALA A 31 3.80 12.41 2.90
CA ALA A 31 2.75 13.43 2.72
C ALA A 31 2.30 13.61 1.26
N SER A 32 2.79 12.78 0.33
CA SER A 32 2.45 12.90 -1.09
C SER A 32 1.15 12.16 -1.46
N THR A 33 0.49 12.62 -2.51
CA THR A 33 -0.65 11.91 -3.12
C THR A 33 -0.27 10.53 -3.67
N VAL A 34 1.01 10.30 -3.95
CA VAL A 34 1.54 8.98 -4.32
C VAL A 34 1.49 8.04 -3.12
N ALA A 35 1.89 8.50 -1.93
CA ALA A 35 1.81 7.72 -0.70
C ALA A 35 0.36 7.34 -0.36
N GLU A 36 -0.59 8.27 -0.47
CA GLU A 36 -2.03 7.98 -0.29
C GLU A 36 -2.54 6.92 -1.27
N GLY A 37 -2.14 7.02 -2.54
CA GLY A 37 -2.48 6.03 -3.57
C GLY A 37 -1.88 4.66 -3.26
N THR A 38 -0.63 4.62 -2.82
CA THR A 38 0.06 3.39 -2.39
C THR A 38 -0.66 2.74 -1.22
N LEU A 39 -1.03 3.50 -0.19
CA LEU A 39 -1.78 2.99 0.96
C LEU A 39 -3.15 2.45 0.55
N THR A 40 -3.87 3.17 -0.30
CA THR A 40 -5.18 2.75 -0.83
C THR A 40 -5.07 1.42 -1.58
N ARG A 41 -4.03 1.28 -2.42
CA ARG A 41 -3.79 0.05 -3.18
C ARG A 41 -3.41 -1.12 -2.27
N LEU A 42 -2.60 -0.85 -1.24
CA LEU A 42 -2.20 -1.86 -0.26
C LEU A 42 -3.41 -2.39 0.52
N ILE A 43 -4.28 -1.50 1.02
CA ILE A 43 -5.53 -1.88 1.70
C ILE A 43 -6.45 -2.66 0.76
N PHE A 44 -6.58 -2.23 -0.50
CA PHE A 44 -7.37 -2.97 -1.48
C PHE A 44 -6.87 -4.41 -1.69
N ASN A 45 -5.55 -4.60 -1.84
CA ASN A 45 -4.97 -5.93 -1.98
C ASN A 45 -5.20 -6.78 -0.72
N TYR A 46 -5.12 -6.16 0.46
CA TYR A 46 -5.45 -6.81 1.73
C TYR A 46 -6.92 -7.23 1.79
N ASP A 47 -7.86 -6.37 1.38
CA ASP A 47 -9.29 -6.68 1.38
C ASP A 47 -9.64 -7.84 0.42
N LEU A 48 -8.81 -8.11 -0.60
CA LEU A 48 -8.91 -9.29 -1.47
C LEU A 48 -8.43 -10.59 -0.80
N GLY A 49 -8.04 -10.57 0.48
CA GLY A 49 -7.60 -11.73 1.24
C GLY A 49 -6.10 -11.97 1.20
N ILE A 50 -5.31 -11.05 0.65
CA ILE A 50 -3.86 -11.19 0.59
C ILE A 50 -3.26 -10.84 1.96
N ARG A 51 -2.50 -11.78 2.52
CA ARG A 51 -1.83 -11.65 3.82
C ARG A 51 -0.31 -11.84 3.73
N ASP A 52 0.20 -12.24 2.57
CA ASP A 52 1.64 -12.38 2.36
C ASP A 52 2.29 -11.00 2.09
N PRO A 53 3.25 -10.55 2.92
CA PRO A 53 3.87 -9.22 2.78
C PRO A 53 4.59 -9.01 1.45
N ALA A 54 5.27 -10.04 0.93
CA ALA A 54 6.02 -9.94 -0.32
C ALA A 54 5.06 -9.80 -1.52
N LEU A 55 3.95 -10.54 -1.49
CA LEU A 55 2.90 -10.46 -2.51
C LEU A 55 2.16 -9.12 -2.45
N LEU A 56 1.88 -8.59 -1.25
CA LEU A 56 1.32 -7.25 -1.08
C LEU A 56 2.20 -6.17 -1.72
N LYS A 57 3.53 -6.22 -1.50
CA LYS A 57 4.49 -5.32 -2.17
C LYS A 57 4.45 -5.50 -3.68
N MET A 58 4.61 -6.74 -4.14
CA MET A 58 4.67 -7.08 -5.56
C MET A 58 3.46 -6.59 -6.34
N LEU A 59 2.26 -6.63 -5.75
CA LEU A 59 1.02 -6.16 -6.37
C LEU A 59 0.81 -4.64 -6.27
N THR A 60 1.55 -3.97 -5.39
CA THR A 60 1.46 -2.51 -5.18
C THR A 60 2.48 -1.77 -6.05
N VAL A 61 3.68 -2.34 -6.25
CA VAL A 61 4.76 -1.73 -7.06
C VAL A 61 4.33 -1.34 -8.49
N PRO A 62 3.59 -2.15 -9.27
CA PRO A 62 3.17 -1.77 -10.61
C PRO A 62 2.30 -0.50 -10.63
N PHE A 63 1.40 -0.35 -9.66
CA PHE A 63 0.56 0.83 -9.51
C PHE A 63 1.39 2.07 -9.15
N LEU A 64 2.36 1.87 -8.25
CA LEU A 64 3.29 2.90 -7.80
C LEU A 64 4.14 3.41 -8.97
N ARG A 65 4.68 2.51 -9.81
CA ARG A 65 5.41 2.86 -11.04
C ARG A 65 4.53 3.64 -12.02
N GLN A 66 3.28 3.22 -12.24
CA GLN A 66 2.35 3.95 -13.10
C GLN A 66 2.11 5.38 -12.62
N ARG A 67 1.93 5.58 -11.31
CA ARG A 67 1.74 6.93 -10.74
C ARG A 67 2.98 7.80 -10.87
N LEU A 68 4.17 7.24 -10.66
CA LEU A 68 5.42 7.99 -10.83
C LEU A 68 5.66 8.36 -12.30
N SER A 69 5.36 7.46 -13.24
CA SER A 69 5.51 7.70 -14.67
C SER A 69 4.44 8.64 -15.26
N GLY A 70 3.24 8.69 -14.66
CA GLY A 70 2.13 9.54 -15.10
C GLY A 70 2.20 10.99 -14.65
N THR A 71 3.27 11.40 -13.96
CA THR A 71 3.51 12.78 -13.51
C THR A 71 4.21 13.67 -14.56
N GLN A 72 4.02 13.38 -15.85
CA GLN A 72 4.48 14.23 -16.97
C GLN A 72 3.38 15.15 -17.49
#